data_AF-A0A239B608-F1
#
_entry.id   AF-A0A239B608-F1
#
_cell.length_a   1.000
_cell.length_b   1.000
_cell.length_c   1.000
_cell.angle_alpha   90.00
_cell.angle_beta   90.00
_cell.angle_gamma   90.00
#
_symmetry.space_group_name_H-M   'P 1'
#
loop_
_entity.id
_entity.type
_entity.pdbx_description
1 polymer ?
#
loop_
_entity_poly.entity_id
_entity_poly.type
_entity_poly.pdbx_seq_one_letter_code
_entity_poly.pdbx_strand_id
1 'polypeptide(L)'
;MGRLKRTRLRRNVQATEETSSELMTHFERWTTVIGVVITLFALGVSFMQYRVADLQAEAARIQIKPAIQVRALSIEDPTTRFMTDRKIIISNEGGPAYNFDFQQITWVELDSIKLPARNNKTIEKIVNSYFIASFPSELIKGELSTLIGIDNNKKMYETLIKINSLDTGWLMTQPKTIIKVNYEDSLKESTEEYFLISGNSVHRMRESHATSRWNKLKQLRDSREEFDLDLYQSEDKLKEWLGLLL
;
A
#
# COMPACT_ATOMS: atom_id res chain seq x y z
N MET A 1 93.41 34.38 33.99
CA MET A 1 92.41 34.43 32.89
C MET A 1 91.50 33.18 32.78
N GLY A 2 91.35 32.33 33.80
CA GLY A 2 90.53 31.09 33.72
C GLY A 2 89.10 31.16 34.29
N ARG A 3 88.79 32.12 35.18
CA ARG A 3 87.48 32.20 35.86
C ARG A 3 86.35 32.81 35.01
N LEU A 4 86.66 33.75 34.11
CA LEU A 4 85.67 34.42 33.25
C LEU A 4 85.13 33.56 32.09
N LYS A 5 85.91 32.56 31.62
CA LYS A 5 85.47 31.63 30.57
C LYS A 5 84.48 30.57 31.10
N ARG A 6 84.65 30.11 32.34
CA ARG A 6 83.76 29.09 32.95
C ARG A 6 82.37 29.62 33.29
N THR A 7 82.23 30.88 33.67
CA THR A 7 80.91 31.51 33.94
C THR A 7 80.12 31.78 32.66
N ARG A 8 80.78 32.11 31.54
CA ARG A 8 80.10 32.25 30.24
C ARG A 8 79.63 30.90 29.67
N LEU A 9 80.45 29.85 29.80
CA LEU A 9 80.06 28.50 29.38
C LEU A 9 78.88 27.95 30.19
N ARG A 10 78.86 28.13 31.52
CA ARG A 10 77.71 27.70 32.34
C ARG A 10 76.41 28.44 32.01
N ARG A 11 76.47 29.75 31.73
CA ARG A 11 75.28 30.51 31.30
C ARG A 11 74.74 30.05 29.94
N ASN A 12 75.63 29.75 28.99
CA ASN A 12 75.19 29.27 27.68
C ASN A 12 74.56 27.88 27.76
N VAL A 13 75.09 26.97 28.61
CA VAL A 13 74.50 25.63 28.82
C VAL A 13 73.14 25.73 29.53
N GLN A 14 73.00 26.56 30.57
CA GLN A 14 71.72 26.80 31.23
C GLN A 14 70.67 27.42 30.31
N ALA A 15 71.05 28.38 29.46
CA ALA A 15 70.14 28.98 28.49
C ALA A 15 69.68 27.99 27.41
N THR A 16 70.54 27.06 26.98
CA THR A 16 70.15 25.96 26.07
C THR A 16 69.25 24.91 26.73
N GLU A 17 69.45 24.62 28.03
CA GLU A 17 68.57 23.71 28.78
C GLU A 17 67.19 24.32 29.01
N GLU A 18 67.11 25.60 29.40
CA GLU A 18 65.85 26.34 29.59
C GLU A 18 65.05 26.45 28.28
N THR A 19 65.70 26.78 27.17
CA THR A 19 65.03 26.84 25.85
C THR A 19 64.58 25.46 25.35
N SER A 20 65.32 24.39 25.65
CA SER A 20 64.88 23.02 25.30
C SER A 20 63.66 22.57 26.13
N SER A 21 63.61 22.95 27.41
CA SER A 21 62.51 22.69 28.33
C SER A 21 61.24 23.47 27.92
N GLU A 22 61.38 24.74 27.55
CA GLU A 22 60.28 25.55 27.04
C GLU A 22 59.74 25.03 25.70
N LEU A 23 60.61 24.58 24.80
CA LEU A 23 60.19 23.95 23.54
C LEU A 23 59.46 22.62 23.76
N MET A 24 59.91 21.80 24.71
CA MET A 24 59.22 20.54 25.05
C MET A 24 57.82 20.81 25.63
N THR A 25 57.70 21.76 26.56
CA THR A 25 56.40 22.10 27.15
C THR A 25 55.44 22.74 26.14
N HIS A 26 55.95 23.53 25.17
CA HIS A 26 55.15 24.00 24.04
C HIS A 26 54.69 22.86 23.14
N PHE A 27 55.56 21.89 22.84
CA PHE A 27 55.21 20.72 22.03
C PHE A 27 54.15 19.84 22.70
N GLU A 28 54.27 19.58 24.00
CA GLU A 28 53.26 18.86 24.80
C GLU A 28 51.90 19.57 24.79
N ARG A 29 51.88 20.90 24.90
CA ARG A 29 50.64 21.68 24.79
C ARG A 29 49.99 21.54 23.41
N TRP A 30 50.78 21.63 22.33
CA TRP A 30 50.26 21.47 20.97
C TRP A 30 49.72 20.06 20.69
N THR A 31 50.42 19.02 21.14
CA THR A 31 49.94 17.63 20.98
C THR A 31 48.62 17.39 21.71
N THR A 32 48.46 17.97 22.91
CA THR A 32 47.20 17.90 23.68
C THR A 32 46.06 18.60 22.94
N VAL A 33 46.30 19.81 22.41
CA VAL A 33 45.29 20.56 21.63
C VAL A 33 44.90 19.81 20.36
N ILE A 34 45.87 19.27 19.63
CA ILE A 34 45.62 18.45 18.43
C ILE A 34 44.79 17.20 18.78
N GLY A 35 45.11 16.53 19.90
CA GLY A 35 44.35 15.37 20.38
C GLY A 35 42.88 15.70 20.67
N VAL A 36 42.61 16.83 21.32
CA VAL A 36 41.24 17.30 21.57
C VAL A 36 40.51 17.62 20.27
N VAL A 37 41.17 18.28 19.32
CA VAL A 37 40.59 18.61 18.02
C VAL A 37 40.25 17.34 17.24
N ILE A 38 41.15 16.35 17.19
CA ILE A 38 40.91 15.05 16.54
C ILE A 38 39.71 14.35 17.18
N THR A 39 39.60 14.39 18.51
CA THR A 39 38.48 13.76 19.23
C THR A 39 37.15 14.44 18.90
N LEU A 40 37.12 15.77 18.79
CA LEU A 40 35.92 16.51 18.36
C LEU A 40 35.54 16.19 16.90
N PHE A 41 36.51 16.10 15.99
CA PHE A 41 36.26 15.65 14.63
C PHE A 41 35.74 14.22 14.59
N ALA A 42 36.29 13.31 15.40
CA ALA A 42 35.83 11.94 15.50
C ALA A 42 34.37 11.84 15.99
N LEU A 43 33.97 12.66 16.97
CA LEU A 43 32.58 12.75 17.41
C LEU A 43 31.65 13.26 16.30
N GLY A 44 32.07 14.28 15.55
CA GLY A 44 31.31 14.79 14.40
C GLY A 44 31.15 13.74 13.29
N VAL A 45 32.22 13.00 12.99
CA VAL A 45 32.19 11.88 12.03
C VAL A 45 31.26 10.77 12.54
N SER A 46 31.31 10.42 13.83
CA SER A 46 30.44 9.41 14.43
C SER A 46 28.96 9.79 14.32
N PHE A 47 28.62 11.07 14.54
CA PHE A 47 27.24 11.54 14.40
C PHE A 47 26.74 11.46 12.95
N MET A 48 27.59 11.82 11.99
CA MET A 48 27.26 11.68 10.57
C MET A 48 27.11 10.22 10.16
N GLN A 49 27.97 9.33 10.64
CA GLN A 49 27.86 7.88 10.39
C GLN A 49 26.56 7.32 10.96
N TYR A 50 26.18 7.71 12.17
CA TYR A 50 24.91 7.31 12.78
C TYR A 50 23.72 7.72 11.90
N ARG A 51 23.68 8.97 11.44
CA ARG A 51 22.60 9.46 10.55
C ARG A 51 22.57 8.71 9.21
N VAL A 52 23.72 8.38 8.64
CA VAL A 52 23.80 7.59 7.40
C VAL A 52 23.28 6.17 7.63
N ALA A 53 23.63 5.54 8.76
CA ALA A 53 23.14 4.22 9.12
C ALA A 53 21.61 4.19 9.29
N ASP A 54 21.03 5.22 9.93
CA ASP A 54 19.57 5.35 10.07
C ASP A 54 18.88 5.45 8.70
N LEU A 55 19.41 6.27 7.79
CA LEU A 55 18.87 6.39 6.43
C LEU A 55 19.02 5.09 5.63
N GLN A 56 20.11 4.36 5.82
CA GLN A 56 20.29 3.04 5.20
C GLN A 56 19.32 2.01 5.75
N ALA A 57 19.05 2.04 7.06
CA ALA A 57 18.06 1.17 7.69
C ALA A 57 16.64 1.46 7.17
N GLU A 58 16.28 2.75 7.03
CA GLU A 58 15.00 3.15 6.46
C GLU A 58 14.87 2.73 4.99
N ALA A 59 15.92 2.96 4.18
CA ALA A 59 15.94 2.51 2.79
C ALA A 59 15.84 0.99 2.66
N ALA A 60 16.53 0.24 3.53
CA ALA A 60 16.44 -1.21 3.58
C ALA A 60 15.04 -1.68 3.97
N ARG A 61 14.39 -1.02 4.94
CA ARG A 61 12.98 -1.29 5.29
C ARG A 61 12.05 -1.07 4.11
N ILE A 62 12.22 0.00 3.35
CA ILE A 62 11.38 0.27 2.16
C ILE A 62 11.61 -0.81 1.09
N GLN A 63 12.85 -1.28 0.89
CA GLN A 63 13.15 -2.31 -0.11
C GLN A 63 12.56 -3.68 0.20
N ILE A 64 12.41 -4.03 1.48
CA ILE A 64 11.83 -5.32 1.90
C ILE A 64 10.31 -5.27 2.04
N LYS A 65 9.68 -4.10 1.92
CA LYS A 65 8.22 -3.99 2.02
C LYS A 65 7.54 -4.57 0.78
N PRO A 66 6.50 -5.38 0.96
CA PRO A 66 5.65 -5.80 -0.15
C PRO A 66 5.02 -4.61 -0.88
N ALA A 67 4.83 -4.77 -2.19
CA ALA A 67 4.17 -3.78 -3.02
C ALA A 67 3.02 -4.47 -3.75
N ILE A 68 1.87 -4.56 -3.06
CA ILE A 68 0.67 -5.18 -3.60
C ILE A 68 0.08 -4.29 -4.70
N GLN A 69 -0.19 -4.91 -5.84
CA GLN A 69 -0.86 -4.32 -6.98
C GLN A 69 -2.07 -5.16 -7.35
N VAL A 70 -3.14 -4.48 -7.75
CA VAL A 70 -4.36 -5.12 -8.23
C VAL A 70 -4.65 -4.59 -9.62
N ARG A 71 -4.87 -5.51 -10.57
CA ARG A 71 -5.20 -5.19 -11.95
C ARG A 71 -6.54 -5.81 -12.31
N ALA A 72 -7.40 -5.05 -12.97
CA ALA A 72 -8.66 -5.53 -13.53
C ALA A 72 -8.55 -5.59 -15.05
N LEU A 73 -8.73 -6.78 -15.61
CA LEU A 73 -8.65 -7.06 -17.04
C LEU A 73 -10.00 -7.55 -17.54
N SER A 74 -10.37 -7.14 -18.75
CA SER A 74 -11.50 -7.74 -19.46
C SER A 74 -11.05 -9.01 -20.17
N ILE A 75 -11.87 -10.05 -20.11
CA ILE A 75 -11.72 -11.25 -20.93
C ILE A 75 -12.66 -11.12 -22.13
N GLU A 76 -12.09 -11.25 -23.32
CA GLU A 76 -12.81 -11.25 -24.58
C GLU A 76 -13.11 -12.71 -24.99
N ASP A 77 -14.32 -12.96 -25.47
CA ASP A 77 -14.64 -14.23 -26.11
C ASP A 77 -13.97 -14.28 -27.49
N PRO A 78 -13.11 -15.28 -27.75
CA PRO A 78 -12.35 -15.38 -29.00
C PRO A 78 -13.25 -15.55 -30.23
N THR A 79 -14.49 -16.02 -30.06
CA THR A 79 -15.45 -16.28 -31.13
C THR A 79 -16.26 -15.04 -31.47
N THR A 80 -16.79 -14.37 -30.45
CA THR A 80 -17.72 -13.25 -30.64
C THR A 80 -17.06 -11.88 -30.56
N ARG A 81 -15.80 -11.82 -30.09
CA ARG A 81 -15.04 -10.60 -29.81
C ARG A 81 -15.69 -9.63 -28.82
N PHE A 82 -16.72 -10.09 -28.11
CA PHE A 82 -17.35 -9.33 -27.04
C PHE A 82 -16.65 -9.62 -25.71
N MET A 83 -16.62 -8.61 -24.84
CA MET A 83 -16.13 -8.76 -23.48
C MET A 83 -17.14 -9.58 -22.67
N THR A 84 -16.83 -10.85 -22.44
CA THR A 84 -17.73 -11.78 -21.74
C THR A 84 -17.47 -11.79 -20.24
N ASP A 85 -16.25 -11.52 -19.81
CA ASP A 85 -15.88 -11.67 -18.40
C ASP A 85 -14.83 -10.67 -17.92
N ARG A 86 -14.56 -10.69 -16.61
CA ARG A 86 -13.52 -9.91 -15.96
C ARG A 86 -12.61 -10.82 -15.15
N LYS A 87 -11.32 -10.54 -15.24
CA LYS A 87 -10.24 -11.16 -14.46
C LYS A 87 -9.63 -10.10 -13.56
N ILE A 88 -9.47 -10.42 -12.28
CA ILE A 88 -8.69 -9.60 -11.36
C ILE A 88 -7.41 -10.35 -11.02
N ILE A 89 -6.28 -9.66 -11.11
CA ILE A 89 -4.97 -10.20 -10.72
C ILE A 89 -4.47 -9.40 -9.53
N ILE A 90 -4.17 -10.09 -8.44
CA ILE A 90 -3.46 -9.54 -7.29
C ILE A 90 -2.02 -10.02 -7.37
N SER A 91 -1.08 -9.09 -7.43
CA SER A 91 0.35 -9.38 -7.54
C SER A 91 1.18 -8.57 -6.56
N ASN A 92 2.35 -9.09 -6.20
CA ASN A 92 3.34 -8.42 -5.37
C ASN A 92 4.63 -8.23 -6.16
N GLU A 93 5.01 -6.97 -6.38
CA GLU A 93 6.24 -6.62 -7.10
C GLU A 93 7.39 -6.23 -6.16
N GLY A 94 7.11 -6.05 -4.86
CA GLY A 94 8.05 -5.58 -3.84
C GLY A 94 8.83 -6.69 -3.15
N GLY A 95 9.04 -6.52 -1.85
CA GLY A 95 9.58 -7.55 -0.96
C GLY A 95 8.56 -8.67 -0.67
N PRO A 96 8.98 -9.79 -0.06
CA PRO A 96 8.11 -10.96 0.15
C PRO A 96 6.87 -10.67 0.99
N ALA A 97 5.70 -11.09 0.50
CA ALA A 97 4.43 -11.05 1.24
C ALA A 97 4.11 -12.45 1.78
N TYR A 98 4.20 -12.62 3.10
CA TYR A 98 3.85 -13.86 3.79
C TYR A 98 2.40 -13.84 4.26
N ASN A 99 1.83 -15.02 4.53
CA ASN A 99 0.46 -15.17 5.04
C ASN A 99 -0.58 -14.36 4.26
N PHE A 100 -0.41 -14.30 2.94
CA PHE A 100 -1.30 -13.54 2.07
C PHE A 100 -2.70 -14.13 2.09
N ASP A 101 -3.68 -13.28 2.38
CA ASP A 101 -5.11 -13.59 2.28
C ASP A 101 -5.84 -12.38 1.68
N PHE A 102 -6.98 -12.64 1.05
CA PHE A 102 -7.81 -11.57 0.53
C PHE A 102 -9.30 -11.91 0.65
N GLN A 103 -10.09 -10.85 0.78
CA GLN A 103 -11.54 -10.90 0.81
C GLN A 103 -12.08 -9.90 -0.21
N GLN A 104 -13.24 -10.19 -0.78
CA GLN A 104 -13.90 -9.28 -1.71
C GLN A 104 -15.37 -9.10 -1.40
N ILE A 105 -15.91 -7.95 -1.80
CA ILE A 105 -17.35 -7.68 -1.83
C ILE A 105 -17.66 -6.95 -3.12
N THR A 106 -18.58 -7.51 -3.91
CA THR A 106 -19.10 -6.87 -5.13
C THR A 106 -20.50 -6.34 -4.88
N TRP A 107 -20.79 -5.14 -5.38
CA TRP A 107 -22.11 -4.53 -5.27
C TRP A 107 -22.44 -3.73 -6.54
N VAL A 108 -23.72 -3.38 -6.63
CA VAL A 108 -24.29 -2.51 -7.66
C VAL A 108 -25.03 -1.36 -6.97
N GLU A 109 -25.06 -0.21 -7.63
CA GLU A 109 -25.83 0.94 -7.16
C GLU A 109 -27.05 1.14 -8.07
N LEU A 110 -28.21 1.33 -7.44
CA LEU A 110 -29.48 1.68 -8.04
C LEU A 110 -29.80 3.13 -7.72
N ASP A 111 -29.81 3.98 -8.74
CA ASP A 111 -30.09 5.41 -8.62
C ASP A 111 -31.53 5.73 -9.02
N SER A 112 -32.26 6.45 -8.17
CA SER A 112 -33.62 6.87 -8.48
C SER A 112 -33.66 8.00 -9.52
N ILE A 113 -34.42 7.81 -10.59
CA ILE A 113 -34.64 8.78 -11.68
C ILE A 113 -35.85 9.69 -11.41
N LYS A 114 -36.84 9.22 -10.63
CA LYS A 114 -38.15 9.88 -10.46
C LYS A 114 -38.19 10.97 -9.38
N LEU A 115 -37.08 11.23 -8.67
CA LEU A 115 -37.02 12.23 -7.60
C LEU A 115 -36.32 13.49 -8.09
N PRO A 116 -36.81 14.71 -7.77
CA PRO A 116 -36.07 15.93 -8.05
C PRO A 116 -34.70 15.86 -7.38
N ALA A 117 -33.65 16.34 -8.07
CA ALA A 117 -32.22 16.14 -7.81
C ALA A 117 -31.71 16.37 -6.36
N ARG A 118 -32.54 16.91 -5.45
CA ARG A 118 -32.26 17.04 -4.01
C ARG A 118 -32.50 15.76 -3.20
N ASN A 119 -33.24 14.77 -3.71
CA ASN A 119 -33.61 13.53 -3.01
C ASN A 119 -33.18 12.27 -3.78
N ASN A 120 -32.08 12.30 -4.53
CA ASN A 120 -31.57 11.09 -5.19
C ASN A 120 -31.23 10.03 -4.13
N LYS A 121 -32.09 9.01 -4.02
CA LYS A 121 -31.82 7.84 -3.20
C LYS A 121 -30.99 6.89 -4.05
N THR A 122 -29.77 6.61 -3.61
CA THR A 122 -28.94 5.52 -4.14
C THR A 122 -29.08 4.33 -3.20
N ILE A 123 -29.49 3.19 -3.74
CA ILE A 123 -29.57 1.92 -3.01
C ILE A 123 -28.42 1.04 -3.46
N GLU A 124 -27.69 0.47 -2.51
CA GLU A 124 -26.60 -0.47 -2.76
C GLU A 124 -27.11 -1.89 -2.56
N LYS A 125 -26.84 -2.77 -3.52
CA LYS A 125 -27.21 -4.20 -3.43
C LYS A 125 -25.99 -5.06 -3.62
N ILE A 126 -25.81 -6.05 -2.75
CA ILE A 126 -24.66 -6.96 -2.81
C ILE A 126 -24.88 -8.00 -3.88
N VAL A 127 -23.87 -8.22 -4.71
CA VAL A 127 -23.86 -9.24 -5.75
C VAL A 127 -23.03 -10.41 -5.24
N ASN A 128 -23.72 -11.50 -4.93
CA ASN A 128 -23.03 -12.67 -4.41
C ASN A 128 -22.29 -13.41 -5.51
N SER A 129 -21.16 -14.00 -5.12
CA SER A 129 -20.40 -14.91 -5.99
C SER A 129 -20.00 -14.30 -7.33
N TYR A 130 -19.85 -12.96 -7.41
CA TYR A 130 -19.54 -12.32 -8.69
C TYR A 130 -18.20 -12.79 -9.27
N PHE A 131 -17.17 -12.95 -8.43
CA PHE A 131 -15.96 -13.71 -8.79
C PHE A 131 -15.97 -15.05 -8.05
N ILE A 132 -16.25 -16.14 -8.77
CA ILE A 132 -16.43 -17.49 -8.21
C ILE A 132 -15.16 -18.33 -8.21
N ALA A 133 -14.23 -18.08 -9.15
CA ALA A 133 -12.97 -18.80 -9.18
C ALA A 133 -11.86 -17.93 -8.58
N SER A 134 -11.19 -18.45 -7.57
CA SER A 134 -9.99 -17.89 -6.97
C SER A 134 -8.85 -18.91 -7.11
N PHE A 135 -7.74 -18.48 -7.71
CA PHE A 135 -6.55 -19.30 -7.87
C PHE A 135 -5.42 -18.68 -7.03
N PRO A 136 -5.36 -18.98 -5.72
CA PRO A 136 -4.26 -18.53 -4.89
C PRO A 136 -2.97 -19.22 -5.33
N SER A 137 -1.91 -18.45 -5.35
CA SER A 137 -0.55 -18.89 -5.60
C SER A 137 0.14 -19.11 -4.26
N GLU A 138 0.97 -20.15 -4.13
CA GLU A 138 1.84 -20.33 -2.96
C GLU A 138 3.07 -19.40 -2.99
N LEU A 139 3.14 -18.53 -4.01
CA LEU A 139 4.23 -17.59 -4.16
C LEU A 139 4.11 -16.42 -3.18
N ILE A 140 5.25 -15.98 -2.66
CA ILE A 140 5.39 -14.79 -1.82
C ILE A 140 5.69 -13.51 -2.63
N LYS A 141 5.90 -13.66 -3.95
CA LYS A 141 6.19 -12.59 -4.91
C LYS A 141 5.66 -12.95 -6.30
N GLY A 142 5.31 -11.95 -7.11
CA GLY A 142 4.70 -12.15 -8.42
C GLY A 142 3.18 -12.22 -8.32
N GLU A 143 2.54 -13.04 -9.15
CA GLU A 143 1.09 -13.24 -9.09
C GLU A 143 0.72 -14.06 -7.84
N LEU A 144 -0.02 -13.42 -6.92
CA LEU A 144 -0.45 -14.01 -5.65
C LEU A 144 -1.82 -14.65 -5.75
N SER A 145 -2.73 -14.06 -6.52
CA SER A 145 -4.04 -14.64 -6.76
C SER A 145 -4.67 -14.09 -8.04
N THR A 146 -5.47 -14.92 -8.69
CA THR A 146 -6.35 -14.54 -9.78
C THR A 146 -7.80 -14.81 -9.40
N LEU A 147 -8.68 -13.82 -9.61
CA LEU A 147 -10.13 -13.95 -9.49
C LEU A 147 -10.81 -13.90 -10.87
N ILE A 148 -11.79 -14.76 -11.12
CA ILE A 148 -12.54 -14.83 -12.39
C ILE A 148 -14.04 -14.96 -12.12
N GLY A 149 -14.86 -14.24 -12.91
CA GLY A 149 -16.31 -14.20 -12.78
C GLY A 149 -17.06 -15.39 -13.37
N ILE A 150 -16.50 -16.06 -14.38
CA ILE A 150 -17.11 -17.12 -15.19
C ILE A 150 -18.50 -16.68 -15.69
N ASP A 151 -18.51 -15.80 -16.71
CA ASP A 151 -19.71 -15.28 -17.40
C ASP A 151 -20.59 -14.32 -16.57
N ASN A 152 -20.24 -14.06 -15.31
CA ASN A 152 -20.99 -13.13 -14.46
C ASN A 152 -20.97 -11.69 -14.96
N ASN A 153 -19.93 -11.24 -15.66
CA ASN A 153 -19.92 -9.91 -16.24
C ASN A 153 -20.94 -9.76 -17.37
N LYS A 154 -21.07 -10.77 -18.24
CA LYS A 154 -22.09 -10.80 -19.28
C LYS A 154 -23.49 -10.81 -18.70
N LYS A 155 -23.77 -11.73 -17.76
CA LYS A 155 -25.07 -11.80 -17.05
C LYS A 155 -25.42 -10.46 -16.41
N MET A 156 -24.45 -9.82 -15.73
CA MET A 156 -24.65 -8.52 -15.10
C MET A 156 -24.96 -7.42 -16.11
N TYR A 157 -24.29 -7.42 -17.26
CA TYR A 157 -24.55 -6.45 -18.32
C TYR A 157 -25.95 -6.62 -18.93
N GLU A 158 -26.37 -7.87 -19.16
CA GLU A 158 -27.73 -8.18 -19.63
C GLU A 158 -28.78 -7.73 -18.60
N THR A 159 -28.56 -7.97 -17.31
CA THR A 159 -29.45 -7.48 -16.24
C THR A 159 -29.50 -5.96 -16.18
N LEU A 160 -28.36 -5.28 -16.32
CA LEU A 160 -28.28 -3.82 -16.34
C LEU A 160 -29.09 -3.24 -17.51
N ILE A 161 -28.96 -3.81 -18.71
CA ILE A 161 -29.75 -3.39 -19.88
C ILE A 161 -31.24 -3.60 -19.60
N LYS A 162 -31.63 -4.78 -19.10
CA LYS A 162 -33.03 -5.08 -18.76
C LYS A 162 -33.58 -4.04 -17.79
N ILE A 163 -32.96 -3.86 -16.62
CA ILE A 163 -33.43 -2.90 -15.60
C ILE A 163 -33.53 -1.47 -16.17
N ASN A 164 -32.51 -1.01 -16.89
CA ASN A 164 -32.48 0.35 -17.42
C ASN A 164 -33.47 0.57 -18.57
N SER A 165 -33.92 -0.50 -19.23
CA SER A 165 -34.99 -0.45 -20.23
C SER A 165 -36.40 -0.47 -19.62
N LEU A 166 -36.54 -0.91 -18.37
CA LEU A 166 -37.83 -0.92 -17.67
C LEU A 166 -38.11 0.49 -17.12
N ASP A 167 -39.35 0.98 -17.25
CA ASP A 167 -39.79 2.22 -16.59
C ASP A 167 -40.06 2.03 -15.08
N THR A 168 -39.01 1.59 -14.38
CA THR A 168 -39.00 1.32 -12.94
C THR A 168 -38.77 2.58 -12.12
N GLY A 169 -38.23 3.63 -12.76
CA GLY A 169 -37.70 4.81 -12.06
C GLY A 169 -36.35 4.57 -11.39
N TRP A 170 -35.67 3.46 -11.66
CA TRP A 170 -34.33 3.15 -11.17
C TRP A 170 -33.34 2.96 -12.33
N LEU A 171 -32.12 3.46 -12.17
CA LEU A 171 -30.98 3.15 -13.03
C LEU A 171 -29.98 2.29 -12.28
N MET A 172 -29.63 1.16 -12.87
CA MET A 172 -28.55 0.32 -12.39
C MET A 172 -27.22 0.75 -13.00
N THR A 173 -26.23 0.91 -12.13
CA THR A 173 -24.85 1.21 -12.51
C THR A 173 -24.02 -0.06 -12.69
N GLN A 174 -22.82 0.07 -13.27
CA GLN A 174 -21.88 -1.03 -13.40
C GLN A 174 -21.44 -1.58 -12.04
N PRO A 175 -21.14 -2.89 -11.93
CA PRO A 175 -20.71 -3.50 -10.69
C PRO A 175 -19.37 -2.92 -10.21
N LYS A 176 -19.32 -2.64 -8.91
CA LYS A 176 -18.13 -2.20 -8.18
C LYS A 176 -17.69 -3.31 -7.25
N THR A 177 -16.38 -3.47 -7.06
CA THR A 177 -15.81 -4.48 -6.17
C THR A 177 -14.77 -3.84 -5.27
N ILE A 178 -14.83 -4.13 -3.98
CA ILE A 178 -13.78 -3.78 -3.03
C ILE A 178 -13.04 -5.05 -2.66
N ILE A 179 -11.72 -5.02 -2.76
CA ILE A 179 -10.84 -6.09 -2.31
C ILE A 179 -10.09 -5.61 -1.08
N LYS A 180 -10.17 -6.39 -0.03
CA LYS A 180 -9.38 -6.28 1.19
C LYS A 180 -8.27 -7.32 1.11
N VAL A 181 -7.02 -6.89 1.22
CA VAL A 181 -5.83 -7.75 1.20
C VAL A 181 -5.15 -7.66 2.55
N ASN A 182 -4.75 -8.80 3.10
CA ASN A 182 -3.97 -8.90 4.33
C ASN A 182 -2.68 -9.68 4.03
N TYR A 183 -1.56 -9.23 4.58
CA TYR A 183 -0.27 -9.93 4.44
C TYR A 183 0.68 -9.52 5.58
N GLU A 184 1.74 -10.31 5.76
CA GLU A 184 2.87 -10.00 6.63
C GLU A 184 4.12 -9.69 5.81
N ASP A 185 4.90 -8.72 6.25
CA ASP A 185 6.21 -8.43 5.66
C ASP A 185 7.33 -9.31 6.25
N SER A 186 8.56 -9.10 5.78
CA SER A 186 9.73 -9.85 6.27
C SER A 186 10.10 -9.54 7.73
N LEU A 187 9.53 -8.49 8.33
CA LEU A 187 9.67 -8.13 9.73
C LEU A 187 8.51 -8.65 10.60
N LYS A 188 7.58 -9.40 10.00
CA LYS A 188 6.34 -9.90 10.63
C LYS A 188 5.36 -8.80 11.02
N GLU A 189 5.43 -7.64 10.36
CA GLU A 189 4.43 -6.60 10.51
C GLU A 189 3.22 -6.95 9.62
N SER A 190 2.05 -7.10 10.24
CA SER A 190 0.79 -7.35 9.51
C SER A 190 0.29 -6.04 8.91
N THR A 191 -0.02 -6.08 7.61
CA THR A 191 -0.54 -4.94 6.85
C THR A 191 -1.86 -5.31 6.19
N GLU A 192 -2.78 -4.34 6.17
CA GLU A 192 -4.09 -4.43 5.55
C GLU A 192 -4.23 -3.35 4.48
N GLU A 193 -4.61 -3.73 3.27
CA GLU A 193 -4.79 -2.82 2.14
C GLU A 193 -6.12 -3.01 1.45
N TYR A 194 -6.65 -1.93 0.88
CA TYR A 194 -7.95 -1.93 0.23
C TYR A 194 -7.87 -1.37 -1.19
N PHE A 195 -8.52 -2.05 -2.12
CA PHE A 195 -8.57 -1.68 -3.52
C PHE A 195 -10.03 -1.61 -4.00
N LEU A 196 -10.43 -0.47 -4.54
CA LEU A 196 -11.72 -0.27 -5.19
C LEU A 196 -11.58 -0.50 -6.70
N ILE A 197 -12.44 -1.33 -7.23
CA ILE A 197 -12.49 -1.69 -8.64
C ILE A 197 -13.85 -1.26 -9.20
N SER A 198 -13.82 -0.43 -10.23
CA SER A 198 -15.02 0.02 -10.95
C SER A 198 -14.69 -0.03 -12.43
N GLY A 199 -15.25 -1.03 -13.14
CA GLY A 199 -14.98 -1.35 -14.56
C GLY A 199 -13.55 -1.10 -15.01
N ASN A 200 -12.60 -2.03 -15.01
CA ASN A 200 -11.18 -1.86 -15.42
C ASN A 200 -10.32 -0.83 -14.64
N SER A 201 -10.89 0.17 -14.00
CA SER A 201 -10.16 1.08 -13.11
C SER A 201 -9.99 0.45 -11.74
N VAL A 202 -8.77 0.57 -11.19
CA VAL A 202 -8.41 0.12 -9.85
C VAL A 202 -7.83 1.29 -9.06
N HIS A 203 -8.34 1.53 -7.86
CA HIS A 203 -7.91 2.60 -6.98
C HIS A 203 -7.57 2.04 -5.60
N ARG A 204 -6.32 2.20 -5.17
CA ARG A 204 -5.95 1.95 -3.77
C ARG A 204 -6.64 2.98 -2.89
N MET A 205 -7.36 2.52 -1.88
CA MET A 205 -8.11 3.38 -0.97
C MET A 205 -7.25 3.76 0.24
N ARG A 206 -7.52 4.95 0.80
CA ARG A 206 -6.99 5.32 2.11
C ARG A 206 -7.70 4.51 3.20
N GLU A 207 -6.94 4.02 4.17
CA GLU A 207 -7.42 3.11 5.22
C GLU A 207 -8.70 3.59 5.90
N SER A 208 -8.74 4.84 6.39
CA SER A 208 -9.90 5.37 7.13
C SER A 208 -11.21 5.34 6.32
N HIS A 209 -11.15 5.65 5.03
CA HIS A 209 -12.31 5.59 4.14
C HIS A 209 -12.66 4.14 3.77
N ALA A 210 -11.64 3.31 3.58
CA ALA A 210 -11.80 1.93 3.16
C ALA A 210 -12.46 1.07 4.24
N THR A 211 -12.00 1.18 5.49
CA THR A 211 -12.53 0.39 6.62
C THR A 211 -14.00 0.73 6.88
N SER A 212 -14.37 2.01 6.84
CA SER A 212 -15.76 2.45 6.97
C SER A 212 -16.63 1.88 5.84
N ARG A 213 -16.17 1.97 4.59
CA ARG A 213 -16.87 1.43 3.42
C ARG A 213 -17.01 -0.08 3.47
N TRP A 214 -15.93 -0.77 3.82
CA TRP A 214 -15.89 -2.23 3.97
C TRP A 214 -16.89 -2.72 5.00
N ASN A 215 -16.91 -2.10 6.19
CA ASN A 215 -17.84 -2.47 7.25
C ASN A 215 -19.30 -2.24 6.86
N LYS A 216 -19.62 -1.13 6.18
CA LYS A 216 -20.97 -0.88 5.64
C LYS A 216 -21.39 -1.97 4.65
N LEU A 217 -20.53 -2.29 3.68
CA LEU A 217 -20.82 -3.31 2.67
C LEU A 217 -20.92 -4.72 3.27
N LYS A 218 -20.09 -5.03 4.27
CA LYS A 218 -20.14 -6.29 5.01
C LYS A 218 -21.47 -6.44 5.76
N GLN A 219 -21.92 -5.39 6.44
CA GLN A 219 -23.24 -5.38 7.10
C GLN A 219 -24.38 -5.60 6.10
N LEU A 220 -24.34 -4.97 4.93
CA LEU A 220 -25.34 -5.17 3.87
C LEU A 220 -25.34 -6.60 3.31
N ARG A 221 -24.17 -7.21 3.19
CA ARG A 221 -24.05 -8.63 2.78
C ARG A 221 -24.68 -9.54 3.81
N ASP A 222 -24.34 -9.32 5.09
CA ASP A 222 -24.80 -10.18 6.17
C ASP A 222 -26.33 -10.00 6.45
N SER A 223 -26.95 -8.90 6.00
CA SER A 223 -28.40 -8.64 6.14
C SER A 223 -29.29 -9.32 5.09
N ARG A 224 -28.74 -10.20 4.24
CA ARG A 224 -29.47 -11.00 3.22
C ARG A 224 -30.23 -10.23 2.14
N GLU A 225 -29.90 -8.96 1.88
CA GLU A 225 -30.36 -8.26 0.67
C GLU A 225 -29.51 -8.65 -0.54
N GLU A 226 -29.46 -9.95 -0.81
CA GLU A 226 -28.53 -10.54 -1.78
C GLU A 226 -29.14 -10.55 -3.18
N PHE A 227 -28.31 -10.19 -4.16
CA PHE A 227 -28.59 -10.34 -5.57
C PHE A 227 -27.81 -11.53 -6.13
N ASP A 228 -28.55 -12.58 -6.48
CA ASP A 228 -28.03 -13.76 -7.18
C ASP A 228 -28.31 -13.61 -8.68
N LEU A 229 -27.23 -13.44 -9.45
CA LEU A 229 -27.28 -13.26 -10.90
C LEU A 229 -28.02 -14.41 -11.61
N ASP A 230 -28.01 -15.61 -11.06
CA ASP A 230 -28.66 -16.77 -11.68
C ASP A 230 -30.17 -16.79 -11.43
N LEU A 231 -30.63 -16.21 -10.31
CA LEU A 231 -32.05 -16.19 -9.95
C LEU A 231 -32.81 -15.07 -10.67
N TYR A 232 -32.17 -13.93 -10.94
CA TYR A 232 -32.83 -12.72 -11.45
C TYR A 232 -32.71 -12.53 -12.97
N GLN A 233 -32.86 -13.61 -13.72
CA GLN A 233 -32.80 -13.58 -15.19
C GLN A 233 -34.14 -13.19 -15.86
N SER A 234 -35.27 -13.36 -15.17
CA SER A 234 -36.60 -12.97 -15.66
C SER A 234 -37.00 -11.57 -15.18
N GLU A 235 -37.81 -10.89 -15.99
CA GLU A 235 -38.30 -9.54 -15.70
C GLU A 235 -39.12 -9.47 -14.41
N ASP A 236 -39.98 -10.46 -14.15
CA ASP A 236 -40.82 -10.50 -12.95
C ASP A 236 -39.97 -10.57 -11.68
N LYS A 237 -38.96 -11.44 -11.65
CA LYS A 237 -38.06 -11.54 -10.50
C LYS A 237 -37.22 -10.27 -10.32
N LEU A 238 -36.84 -9.60 -11.40
CA LEU A 238 -36.15 -8.30 -11.33
C LEU A 238 -37.05 -7.22 -10.74
N LYS A 239 -38.34 -7.17 -11.12
CA LYS A 239 -39.31 -6.24 -10.54
C LYS A 239 -39.58 -6.55 -9.07
N GLU A 240 -39.70 -7.83 -8.70
CA GLU A 240 -39.84 -8.26 -7.30
C GLU A 240 -38.65 -7.81 -6.46
N TRP A 241 -37.42 -8.03 -6.96
CA TRP A 241 -36.19 -7.63 -6.29
C TRP A 241 -36.03 -6.11 -6.14
N LEU A 242 -36.50 -5.35 -7.13
CA LEU A 242 -36.57 -3.88 -7.06
C LEU A 242 -37.69 -3.38 -6.12
N GLY A 243 -38.54 -4.28 -5.60
CA GLY A 243 -39.69 -3.94 -4.76
C GLY A 243 -40.83 -3.26 -5.54
N LEU A 244 -40.98 -3.61 -6.82
CA LEU A 244 -41.95 -3.00 -7.75
C LEU A 244 -43.15 -3.89 -8.07
N LEU A 245 -43.12 -5.17 -7.68
CA LEU A 245 -44.30 -6.02 -7.68
C LEU A 245 -45.02 -5.87 -6.33
N LEU A 246 -46.25 -5.36 -6.39
CA LEU A 246 -47.28 -5.45 -5.35
C LEU A 246 -48.21 -6.62 -5.66
#